data_AF-A0A2E6M136-F1
#
_entry.id   AF-A0A2E6M136-F1
#
_cell.length_a   1.000
_cell.length_b   1.000
_cell.length_c   1.000
_cell.angle_alpha   90.00
_cell.angle_beta   90.00
_cell.angle_gamma   90.00
#
_symmetry.space_group_name_H-M   'P 1'
#
loop_
_entity.id
_entity.type
_entity.pdbx_description
1 polymer ?
#
loop_
_entity_poly.entity_id
_entity_poly.type
_entity_poly.pdbx_seq_one_letter_code
_entity_poly.pdbx_strand_id
1 'polypeptide(L)'
;MAAVQTLKEFCLSIGHDDEEFLAEIDKEEYVSVTISDREIILTAEEDQSIRVKAALGFVNFNQPNALDILKIILEGNFEFSGTRGGTLGVNSNTGEVCFFYQFQCQEVSQAALQQLLVEFAEVGKVWSEALISFGQGAA
;
A
#
# COMPACT_ATOMS: atom_id res chain seq x y z
N MET A 1 17.51 -6.45 10.82
CA MET A 1 16.25 -6.32 11.57
C MET A 1 15.27 -7.42 11.16
N ALA A 2 14.32 -7.81 12.01
CA ALA A 2 13.38 -8.90 11.67
C ALA A 2 12.52 -8.58 10.45
N ALA A 3 11.99 -7.35 10.34
CA ALA A 3 11.21 -6.91 9.18
C ALA A 3 12.01 -6.91 7.87
N VAL A 4 13.26 -6.43 7.91
CA VAL A 4 14.19 -6.49 6.75
C VAL A 4 14.41 -7.94 6.31
N GLN A 5 14.61 -8.87 7.25
CA GLN A 5 14.76 -10.28 6.95
C GLN A 5 13.49 -10.85 6.29
N THR A 6 12.30 -10.51 6.81
CA THR A 6 11.03 -10.91 6.21
C THR A 6 10.85 -10.36 4.78
N LEU A 7 11.26 -9.11 4.51
CA LEU A 7 11.22 -8.55 3.16
C LEU A 7 12.13 -9.32 2.19
N LYS A 8 13.37 -9.60 2.59
CA LYS A 8 14.31 -10.37 1.77
C LYS A 8 13.79 -11.77 1.46
N GLU A 9 13.27 -12.44 2.47
CA GLU A 9 12.65 -13.74 2.36
C GLU A 9 11.45 -13.74 1.41
N PHE A 10 10.61 -12.72 1.50
CA PHE A 10 9.52 -12.50 0.56
C PHE A 10 10.05 -12.30 -0.87
N CYS A 11 11.04 -11.43 -1.09
CA CYS A 11 11.67 -11.21 -2.40
C CYS A 11 12.23 -12.50 -3.01
N LEU A 12 12.92 -13.31 -2.21
CA LEU A 12 13.41 -14.62 -2.61
C LEU A 12 12.26 -15.55 -3.04
N SER A 13 11.15 -15.54 -2.31
CA SER A 13 9.98 -16.41 -2.60
C SER A 13 9.30 -16.07 -3.93
N ILE A 14 9.40 -14.83 -4.39
CA ILE A 14 8.84 -14.37 -5.67
C ILE A 14 9.89 -14.36 -6.81
N GLY A 15 11.09 -14.90 -6.56
CA GLY A 15 12.13 -15.12 -7.57
C GLY A 15 13.13 -13.98 -7.74
N HIS A 16 13.25 -13.07 -6.78
CA HIS A 16 14.32 -12.07 -6.72
C HIS A 16 15.45 -12.58 -5.81
N ASP A 17 16.39 -13.31 -6.40
CA ASP A 17 17.56 -13.91 -5.74
C ASP A 17 18.89 -13.20 -6.03
N ASP A 18 18.82 -12.01 -6.64
CA ASP A 18 19.98 -11.17 -6.92
C ASP A 18 20.64 -10.64 -5.63
N GLU A 19 21.92 -10.93 -5.45
CA GLU A 19 22.66 -10.55 -4.24
C GLU A 19 22.83 -9.03 -4.09
N GLU A 20 22.95 -8.28 -5.19
CA GLU A 20 23.08 -6.83 -5.17
C GLU A 20 21.76 -6.19 -4.71
N PHE A 21 20.64 -6.66 -5.25
CA PHE A 21 19.31 -6.25 -4.82
C PHE A 21 19.03 -6.55 -3.34
N LEU A 22 19.38 -7.75 -2.87
CA LEU A 22 19.19 -8.10 -1.46
C LEU A 22 20.09 -7.28 -0.53
N ALA A 23 21.25 -6.82 -1.00
CA ALA A 23 22.13 -5.92 -0.26
C ALA A 23 21.63 -4.46 -0.28
N GLU A 24 20.89 -4.04 -1.30
CA GLU A 24 20.21 -2.74 -1.32
C GLU A 24 19.08 -2.67 -0.28
N ILE A 25 18.32 -3.76 -0.11
CA ILE A 25 17.27 -3.82 0.93
C ILE A 25 17.84 -3.61 2.34
N ASP A 26 19.09 -4.05 2.62
CA ASP A 26 19.74 -3.78 3.91
C ASP A 26 20.00 -2.29 4.17
N LYS A 27 20.13 -1.49 3.11
CA LYS A 27 20.46 -0.06 3.21
C LYS A 27 19.22 0.80 3.18
N GLU A 28 18.32 0.50 2.25
CA GLU A 28 17.15 1.31 1.98
C GLU A 28 15.96 0.92 2.86
N GLU A 29 15.96 -0.31 3.39
CA GLU A 29 14.89 -0.86 4.24
C GLU A 29 13.52 -0.85 3.56
N TYR A 30 13.45 -0.74 2.23
CA TYR A 30 12.22 -0.86 1.47
C TYR A 30 12.41 -1.65 0.17
N VAL A 31 11.30 -2.12 -0.38
CA VAL A 31 11.20 -2.70 -1.71
C VAL A 31 9.93 -2.21 -2.40
N SER A 32 10.00 -2.02 -3.71
CA SER A 32 8.82 -1.77 -4.56
C SER A 32 8.51 -3.03 -5.38
N VAL A 33 7.26 -3.46 -5.36
CA VAL A 33 6.77 -4.60 -6.16
C VAL A 33 5.54 -4.21 -6.95
N THR A 34 5.39 -4.78 -8.14
CA THR A 34 4.20 -4.56 -8.98
C THR A 34 3.28 -5.76 -8.89
N ILE A 35 2.05 -5.56 -8.39
CA ILE A 35 1.02 -6.59 -8.29
C ILE A 35 -0.25 -6.06 -8.98
N SER A 36 -0.78 -6.80 -9.94
CA SER A 36 -1.99 -6.42 -10.69
C SER A 36 -1.94 -5.00 -11.27
N ASP A 37 -0.80 -4.66 -11.90
CA ASP A 37 -0.50 -3.34 -12.49
C ASP A 37 -0.40 -2.19 -11.48
N ARG A 38 -0.22 -2.49 -10.19
CA ARG A 38 -0.05 -1.49 -9.13
C ARG A 38 1.30 -1.61 -8.47
N GLU A 39 1.99 -0.49 -8.38
CA GLU A 39 3.17 -0.36 -7.54
C GLU A 39 2.77 -0.37 -6.07
N ILE A 40 3.36 -1.28 -5.30
CA ILE A 40 3.20 -1.41 -3.87
C ILE A 40 4.59 -1.30 -3.23
N ILE A 41 4.71 -0.36 -2.32
CA ILE A 41 5.94 -0.10 -1.57
C ILE A 41 5.82 -0.79 -0.21
N LEU A 42 6.81 -1.62 0.10
CA LEU A 42 6.96 -2.29 1.39
C LEU A 42 8.16 -1.68 2.10
N THR A 43 7.95 -1.11 3.28
CA THR A 43 9.01 -0.51 4.10
C THR A 43 9.13 -1.28 5.40
N ALA A 44 10.31 -1.79 5.72
CA ALA A 44 10.60 -2.39 7.01
C ALA A 44 10.70 -1.30 8.08
N GLU A 45 10.12 -1.55 9.23
CA GLU A 45 10.10 -0.64 10.37
C GLU A 45 10.86 -1.26 11.55
N GLU A 46 11.33 -0.40 12.47
CA GLU A 46 12.10 -0.81 13.66
C GLU A 46 11.30 -1.74 14.59
N ASP A 47 9.96 -1.63 14.59
CA ASP A 47 9.04 -2.34 15.49
C ASP A 47 8.68 -3.76 15.02
N GLN A 48 9.47 -4.36 14.12
CA GLN A 48 9.18 -5.67 13.50
C GLN A 48 7.90 -5.67 12.66
N SER A 49 7.55 -4.53 12.07
CA SER A 49 6.45 -4.43 11.12
C SER A 49 6.94 -4.02 9.73
N ILE A 50 6.10 -4.28 8.74
CA ILE A 50 6.27 -3.82 7.36
C ILE A 50 5.11 -2.88 7.06
N ARG A 51 5.42 -1.64 6.70
CA ARG A 51 4.43 -0.71 6.16
C ARG A 51 4.24 -0.99 4.68
N VAL A 52 2.99 -1.23 4.30
CA VAL A 52 2.56 -1.42 2.92
C VAL A 52 1.89 -0.14 2.46
N LYS A 53 2.29 0.40 1.32
CA LYS A 53 1.71 1.61 0.70
C LYS A 53 1.39 1.36 -0.77
N ALA A 54 0.23 1.81 -1.23
CA ALA A 54 -0.05 1.99 -2.65
C ALA A 54 -0.59 3.40 -2.93
N ALA A 55 -0.14 4.02 -4.02
CA ALA A 55 -0.77 5.21 -4.55
C ALA A 55 -2.06 4.84 -5.29
N LEU A 56 -3.14 5.56 -5.04
CA LEU A 56 -4.46 5.27 -5.63
C LEU A 56 -4.91 6.29 -6.67
N GLY A 57 -4.36 7.51 -6.63
CA GLY A 57 -4.74 8.62 -7.49
C GLY A 57 -4.67 9.95 -6.74
N PHE A 58 -5.37 10.96 -7.23
CA PHE A 58 -5.36 12.30 -6.66
C PHE A 58 -6.76 12.88 -6.49
N VAL A 59 -6.94 13.66 -5.42
CA VAL A 59 -8.07 14.57 -5.23
C VAL A 59 -7.60 16.01 -5.50
N ASN A 60 -8.11 16.62 -6.56
CA ASN A 60 -7.94 18.04 -6.83
C ASN A 60 -8.85 18.85 -5.91
N PHE A 61 -8.28 19.48 -4.89
CA PHE A 61 -9.02 20.28 -3.90
C PHE A 61 -9.73 21.52 -4.46
N ASN A 62 -9.42 21.93 -5.70
CA ASN A 62 -10.11 23.04 -6.36
C ASN A 62 -11.43 22.62 -7.04
N GLN A 63 -11.71 21.31 -7.11
CA GLN A 63 -12.95 20.81 -7.71
C GLN A 63 -14.12 20.90 -6.72
N PRO A 64 -15.34 21.24 -7.17
CA PRO A 64 -16.50 21.39 -6.30
C PRO A 64 -16.84 20.14 -5.48
N ASN A 65 -16.56 18.94 -6.02
CA ASN A 65 -16.85 17.67 -5.37
C ASN A 65 -15.72 17.15 -4.46
N ALA A 66 -14.62 17.90 -4.30
CA ALA A 66 -13.46 17.45 -3.51
C ALA A 66 -13.84 17.13 -2.05
N LEU A 67 -14.66 17.99 -1.42
CA LEU A 67 -15.11 17.77 -0.04
C LEU A 67 -15.93 16.49 0.11
N ASP A 68 -16.75 16.16 -0.88
CA ASP A 68 -17.59 14.95 -0.82
C ASP A 68 -16.75 13.69 -1.01
N ILE A 69 -15.74 13.72 -1.91
CA ILE A 69 -14.77 12.62 -2.04
C ILE A 69 -14.00 12.41 -0.74
N LEU A 70 -13.56 13.48 -0.08
CA LEU A 70 -12.86 13.38 1.21
C LEU A 70 -13.74 12.75 2.30
N LYS A 71 -15.03 13.07 2.34
CA LYS A 71 -15.98 12.40 3.26
C LYS A 71 -16.12 10.92 2.94
N ILE A 72 -16.24 10.54 1.67
CA ILE A 72 -16.33 9.14 1.25
C ILE A 72 -15.07 8.36 1.65
N ILE A 73 -13.87 8.95 1.48
CA ILE A 73 -12.61 8.35 1.93
C ILE A 73 -12.62 8.14 3.45
N LEU A 74 -13.09 9.12 4.22
CA LEU A 74 -13.21 9.01 5.69
C LEU A 74 -14.24 7.95 6.09
N GLU A 75 -15.38 7.88 5.43
CA GLU A 75 -16.42 6.88 5.65
C GLU A 75 -15.91 5.47 5.32
N GLY A 76 -15.15 5.32 4.23
CA GLY A 76 -14.49 4.06 3.88
C GLY A 76 -13.59 3.50 4.98
N ASN A 77 -12.85 4.38 5.66
CA ASN A 77 -12.04 4.01 6.82
C ASN A 77 -12.89 3.61 8.04
N PHE A 78 -14.07 4.22 8.20
CA PHE A 78 -14.98 3.89 9.32
C PHE A 78 -15.59 2.50 9.17
N GLU A 79 -15.98 2.11 7.94
CA GLU A 79 -16.66 0.84 7.71
C GLU A 79 -15.76 -0.41 7.85
N PHE A 80 -14.42 -0.23 7.97
CA PHE A 80 -13.31 -1.21 8.14
C PHE A 80 -13.27 -2.41 7.14
N SER A 81 -14.43 -3.00 6.85
CA SER A 81 -14.75 -3.88 5.74
C SER A 81 -14.47 -3.25 4.36
N GLY A 82 -14.67 -1.94 4.21
CA GLY A 82 -14.41 -1.21 2.97
C GLY A 82 -12.92 -1.09 2.62
N THR A 83 -12.04 -1.21 3.62
CA THR A 83 -10.58 -1.19 3.46
C THR A 83 -9.91 -2.51 3.82
N ARG A 84 -10.68 -3.52 4.25
CA ARG A 84 -10.17 -4.82 4.75
C ARG A 84 -9.02 -4.68 5.77
N GLY A 85 -9.13 -3.70 6.66
CA GLY A 85 -8.13 -3.44 7.71
C GLY A 85 -6.99 -2.50 7.31
N GLY A 86 -6.93 -2.02 6.06
CA GLY A 86 -6.06 -0.91 5.67
C GLY A 86 -6.65 0.46 6.01
N THR A 87 -5.90 1.51 5.72
CA THR A 87 -6.30 2.91 5.93
C THR A 87 -6.03 3.73 4.68
N LEU A 88 -7.02 4.49 4.24
CA LEU A 88 -6.89 5.48 3.19
C LEU A 88 -6.44 6.81 3.80
N GLY A 89 -5.44 7.43 3.20
CA GLY A 89 -4.96 8.76 3.55
C GLY A 89 -4.90 9.66 2.33
N VAL A 90 -4.94 10.97 2.57
CA VAL A 90 -4.75 11.98 1.52
C VAL A 90 -3.63 12.92 1.93
N ASN A 91 -2.67 13.12 1.05
CA ASN A 91 -1.62 14.12 1.23
C ASN A 91 -2.24 15.53 1.11
N SER A 92 -2.23 16.29 2.21
CA SER A 92 -2.86 17.62 2.25
C SER A 92 -2.23 18.65 1.32
N ASN A 93 -1.00 18.42 0.86
CA ASN A 93 -0.28 19.34 -0.02
C ASN A 93 -0.50 19.02 -1.49
N THR A 94 -0.56 17.74 -1.85
CA THR A 94 -0.61 17.28 -3.25
C THR A 94 -1.96 16.73 -3.68
N GLY A 95 -2.83 16.38 -2.72
CA GLY A 95 -4.07 15.66 -2.98
C GLY A 95 -3.87 14.17 -3.27
N GLU A 96 -2.65 13.65 -3.20
CA GLU A 96 -2.37 12.23 -3.44
C GLU A 96 -3.14 11.36 -2.43
N VAL A 97 -3.95 10.44 -2.96
CA VAL A 97 -4.65 9.43 -2.16
C VAL A 97 -3.76 8.19 -2.10
N CYS A 98 -3.48 7.74 -0.89
CA CYS A 98 -2.68 6.56 -0.62
C CYS A 98 -3.46 5.58 0.23
N PHE A 99 -3.22 4.30 -0.01
CA PHE A 99 -3.70 3.21 0.82
C PHE A 99 -2.54 2.66 1.64
N PHE A 100 -2.79 2.39 2.92
CA PHE A 100 -1.78 1.95 3.87
C PHE A 100 -2.24 0.69 4.60
N TYR A 101 -1.30 -0.19 4.91
CA TYR A 101 -1.51 -1.31 5.81
C TYR A 101 -0.22 -1.55 6.63
N GLN A 102 -0.35 -1.97 7.89
CA GLN A 102 0.80 -2.35 8.71
C GLN A 102 0.76 -3.86 8.95
N PHE A 103 1.71 -4.56 8.36
CA PHE A 103 1.89 -6.00 8.51
C PHE A 103 2.84 -6.29 9.66
N GLN A 104 2.40 -7.09 10.64
CA GLN A 104 3.25 -7.51 11.75
C GLN A 104 4.03 -8.76 11.36
N CYS A 105 5.35 -8.75 11.49
CA CYS A 105 6.20 -9.88 11.10
C CYS A 105 6.16 -11.05 12.12
N GLN A 106 5.52 -10.87 13.28
CA GLN A 106 5.44 -11.91 14.30
C GLN A 106 4.48 -13.03 13.89
N GLU A 107 5.00 -14.25 13.79
CA GLU A 107 4.22 -15.50 13.62
C GLU A 107 3.51 -15.69 12.26
N VAL A 108 3.83 -14.89 11.25
CA VAL A 108 3.16 -14.96 9.95
C VAL A 108 4.07 -15.54 8.86
N SER A 109 3.53 -16.45 8.04
CA SER A 109 4.27 -17.05 6.92
C SER A 109 4.44 -16.07 5.75
N GLN A 110 5.49 -16.24 4.95
CA GLN A 110 5.71 -15.48 3.71
C GLN A 110 4.50 -15.54 2.76
N ALA A 111 3.82 -16.70 2.72
CA ALA A 111 2.61 -16.90 1.93
C ALA A 111 1.46 -15.98 2.39
N ALA A 112 1.37 -15.68 3.68
CA ALA A 112 0.35 -14.76 4.19
C ALA A 112 0.65 -13.31 3.78
N LEU A 113 1.92 -12.89 3.78
CA LEU A 113 2.30 -11.58 3.24
C LEU A 113 1.94 -11.51 1.75
N GLN A 114 2.29 -12.54 0.97
CA GLN A 114 1.95 -12.58 -0.46
C GLN A 114 0.44 -12.49 -0.70
N GLN A 115 -0.36 -13.28 0.02
CA GLN A 115 -1.82 -13.25 -0.06
C GLN A 115 -2.36 -11.87 0.33
N LEU A 116 -1.82 -11.26 1.39
CA LEU A 116 -2.19 -9.92 1.83
C LEU A 116 -1.93 -8.89 0.74
N LEU A 117 -0.77 -8.95 0.07
CA LEU A 117 -0.43 -7.98 -0.96
C LEU A 117 -1.35 -8.09 -2.19
N VAL A 118 -1.80 -9.30 -2.54
CA VAL A 118 -2.80 -9.51 -3.58
C VAL A 118 -4.15 -8.88 -3.18
N GLU A 119 -4.63 -9.18 -1.98
CA GLU A 119 -5.90 -8.59 -1.49
C GLU A 119 -5.82 -7.06 -1.36
N PHE A 120 -4.67 -6.56 -0.90
CA PHE A 120 -4.39 -5.14 -0.81
C PHE A 120 -4.41 -4.46 -2.18
N ALA A 121 -3.81 -5.09 -3.20
CA ALA A 121 -3.86 -4.62 -4.59
C ALA A 121 -5.30 -4.57 -5.14
N GLU A 122 -6.11 -5.59 -4.85
CA GLU A 122 -7.52 -5.66 -5.26
C GLU A 122 -8.35 -4.55 -4.60
N VAL A 123 -8.20 -4.34 -3.29
CA VAL A 123 -8.89 -3.24 -2.59
C VAL A 123 -8.43 -1.89 -3.11
N GLY A 124 -7.12 -1.70 -3.31
CA GLY A 124 -6.58 -0.49 -3.92
C GLY A 124 -7.15 -0.23 -5.31
N LYS A 125 -7.39 -1.28 -6.10
CA LYS A 125 -8.04 -1.17 -7.41
C LYS A 125 -9.46 -0.63 -7.32
N VAL A 126 -10.27 -1.19 -6.43
CA VAL A 126 -11.64 -0.72 -6.21
C VAL A 126 -11.67 0.77 -5.84
N TRP A 127 -10.76 1.20 -4.96
CA TRP A 127 -10.70 2.60 -4.54
C TRP A 127 -10.20 3.54 -5.63
N SER A 128 -9.20 3.16 -6.42
CA SER A 128 -8.81 3.94 -7.59
C SER A 128 -9.95 4.08 -8.60
N GLU A 129 -10.67 2.99 -8.89
CA GLU A 129 -11.83 3.01 -9.79
C GLU A 129 -12.96 3.89 -9.23
N ALA A 130 -13.17 3.89 -7.92
CA ALA A 130 -14.11 4.79 -7.26
C ALA A 130 -13.71 6.26 -7.45
N LEU A 131 -12.43 6.62 -7.25
CA LEU A 131 -11.93 7.98 -7.51
C LEU A 131 -12.18 8.42 -8.96
N ILE A 132 -11.92 7.53 -9.92
CA ILE A 132 -12.22 7.75 -11.35
C ILE A 132 -13.71 7.97 -11.59
N SER A 133 -14.58 7.19 -10.93
CA SER A 133 -16.02 7.33 -11.05
C SER A 133 -16.55 8.68 -10.53
N PHE A 134 -15.85 9.29 -9.57
CA PHE A 134 -16.13 10.65 -9.09
C PHE A 134 -15.56 11.75 -10.02
N GLY A 135 -14.99 11.39 -11.15
CA GLY A 135 -14.36 12.32 -12.10
C GLY A 135 -13.01 12.86 -11.63
N GLN A 136 -12.35 12.17 -10.70
CA GLN A 136 -11.00 12.48 -10.20
C GLN A 136 -10.08 11.26 -10.34
N GLY A 137 -8.84 11.26 -9.87
CA GLY A 137 -8.03 10.02 -9.85
C GLY A 137 -7.19 9.68 -11.09
N ALA A 138 -7.01 10.59 -12.05
CA ALA A 138 -5.91 10.45 -13.00
C ALA A 138 -4.58 10.73 -12.29
N ALA A 139 -3.65 9.78 -12.37
CA ALA A 139 -2.23 9.99 -12.09
C ALA A 139 -1.53 10.59 -13.32
#